data_AF-A0A6G3MHW7-F1
#
_entry.id   AF-A0A6G3MHW7-F1
#
_cell.length_a   1.000
_cell.length_b   1.000
_cell.length_c   1.000
_cell.angle_alpha   90.00
_cell.angle_beta   90.00
_cell.angle_gamma   90.00
#
_symmetry.space_group_name_H-M   'P 1'
#
loop_
_entity.id
_entity.type
_entity.pdbx_description
1 polymer ?
#
loop_
_entity_poly.entity_id
_entity_poly.type
_entity_poly.pdbx_seq_one_letter_code
_entity_poly.pdbx_strand_id
1 'polypeptide(L)'
;DEFLLGSYFSNNIEKLSFSHEKLEYHYFDFHKNCSGMRFDKVNVLLDTIENARCKMGYLQISRENTSDCLKNANNRQDGVFRTNCIDCLDRTNVVQSMLAWRTLSSIFNDIGMDIETISHTIYFKQIEQAYKNLWADNADYLSIQYSGTCALKTDFTRYGVRTFKGLLNDFIYSVKRYFYSNFCDGYRQVN
;
A
#
# COMPACT_ATOMS: atom_id res chain seq x y z
N ASP A 1 -20.95 10.62 -7.82
CA ASP A 1 -20.63 9.94 -9.10
C ASP A 1 -19.20 9.39 -9.16
N GLU A 2 -18.83 8.51 -8.23
CA GLU A 2 -17.52 7.83 -8.25
C GLU A 2 -17.39 6.85 -9.44
N PHE A 3 -18.50 6.20 -9.80
CA PHE A 3 -18.56 5.27 -10.93
C PHE A 3 -18.27 5.96 -12.27
N LEU A 4 -18.79 7.19 -12.44
CA LEU A 4 -18.61 7.96 -13.67
C LEU A 4 -17.14 8.39 -13.83
N LEU A 5 -16.53 8.89 -12.74
CA LEU A 5 -15.12 9.29 -12.74
C LEU A 5 -14.20 8.08 -13.00
N GLY A 6 -14.48 6.95 -12.36
CA GLY A 6 -13.77 5.70 -12.61
C GLY A 6 -13.86 5.23 -14.06
N SER A 7 -15.05 5.32 -14.65
CA SER A 7 -15.28 4.95 -16.06
C SER A 7 -14.52 5.86 -17.02
N TYR A 8 -14.55 7.19 -16.80
CA TYR A 8 -13.76 8.12 -17.60
C TYR A 8 -12.26 7.89 -17.45
N PHE A 9 -11.78 7.61 -16.24
CA PHE A 9 -10.37 7.31 -16.02
C PHE A 9 -9.94 6.04 -16.77
N SER A 10 -10.69 4.94 -16.64
CA SER A 10 -10.41 3.68 -17.36
C SER A 10 -10.36 3.90 -18.87
N ASN A 11 -11.38 4.56 -19.44
CA ASN A 11 -11.48 4.82 -20.87
C ASN A 11 -10.31 5.66 -21.41
N ASN A 12 -9.81 6.62 -20.63
CA ASN A 12 -8.66 7.44 -21.03
C ASN A 12 -7.35 6.66 -20.92
N ILE A 13 -7.19 5.84 -19.89
CA ILE A 13 -5.99 5.01 -19.73
C ILE A 13 -5.93 3.93 -20.81
N GLU A 14 -7.05 3.30 -21.19
CA GLU A 14 -7.09 2.34 -22.30
C GLU A 14 -6.64 2.95 -23.63
N LYS A 15 -7.02 4.21 -23.91
CA LYS A 15 -6.54 4.94 -25.09
C LYS A 15 -5.04 5.20 -25.04
N LEU A 16 -4.51 5.49 -23.86
CA LEU A 16 -3.08 5.75 -23.65
C LEU A 16 -2.25 4.46 -23.65
N SER A 17 -2.73 3.37 -23.06
CA SER A 17 -2.04 2.07 -23.04
C SER A 17 -1.90 1.50 -24.45
N PHE A 18 -2.92 1.69 -25.31
CA PHE A 18 -2.82 1.34 -26.73
C PHE A 18 -1.72 2.12 -27.46
N SER A 19 -1.37 3.31 -26.96
CA SER A 19 -0.31 4.15 -27.52
C SER A 19 1.06 3.90 -26.88
N HIS A 20 1.11 3.31 -25.67
CA HIS A 20 2.33 3.10 -24.88
C HIS A 20 2.32 1.70 -24.25
N GLU A 21 3.11 0.76 -24.81
CA GLU A 21 3.27 -0.62 -24.32
C GLU A 21 3.79 -0.74 -22.87
N LYS A 22 4.18 0.38 -22.24
CA LYS A 22 4.75 0.43 -20.87
C LYS A 22 3.72 0.77 -19.77
N LEU A 23 2.45 0.93 -20.11
CA LEU A 23 1.39 1.29 -19.17
C LEU A 23 0.31 0.21 -19.10
N GLU A 24 0.07 -0.31 -17.89
CA GLU A 24 -0.94 -1.31 -17.61
C GLU A 24 -1.94 -0.78 -16.57
N TYR A 25 -3.23 -1.07 -16.77
CA TYR A 25 -4.30 -0.64 -15.88
C TYR A 25 -5.06 -1.83 -15.29
N HIS A 26 -5.22 -1.80 -13.98
CA HIS A 26 -5.93 -2.82 -13.22
C HIS A 26 -7.00 -2.17 -12.36
N TYR A 27 -8.25 -2.55 -12.60
CA TYR A 27 -9.39 -2.14 -11.78
C TYR A 27 -9.66 -3.18 -10.68
N PHE A 28 -9.86 -2.71 -9.45
CA PHE A 28 -10.22 -3.56 -8.32
C PHE A 28 -11.28 -2.91 -7.44
N ASP A 29 -12.44 -3.56 -7.34
CA ASP A 29 -13.52 -3.13 -6.44
C ASP A 29 -13.19 -3.58 -5.00
N PHE A 30 -12.52 -2.69 -4.26
CA PHE A 30 -12.12 -2.98 -2.89
C PHE A 30 -13.31 -3.15 -1.95
N HIS A 31 -14.39 -2.38 -2.12
CA HIS A 31 -15.56 -2.43 -1.26
C HIS A 31 -16.29 -3.76 -1.35
N LYS A 32 -16.51 -4.23 -2.57
CA LYS A 32 -17.17 -5.51 -2.83
C LYS A 32 -16.31 -6.69 -2.40
N ASN A 33 -15.01 -6.65 -2.67
CA ASN A 33 -14.13 -7.79 -2.42
C ASN A 33 -13.69 -7.89 -0.95
N CYS A 34 -13.35 -6.76 -0.32
CA CYS A 34 -12.81 -6.70 1.04
C CYS A 34 -13.86 -6.31 2.10
N SER A 35 -15.15 -6.38 1.77
CA SER A 35 -16.23 -6.23 2.75
C SER A 35 -16.03 -7.17 3.95
N GLY A 36 -16.25 -6.68 5.18
CA GLY A 36 -16.07 -7.49 6.38
C GLY A 36 -14.60 -7.71 6.78
N MET A 37 -13.68 -6.80 6.39
CA MET A 37 -12.25 -6.86 6.73
C MET A 37 -11.51 -8.06 6.08
N ARG A 38 -12.03 -8.58 4.96
CA ARG A 38 -11.40 -9.64 4.15
C ARG A 38 -10.30 -9.10 3.26
N PHE A 39 -9.20 -8.67 3.87
CA PHE A 39 -8.04 -8.17 3.15
C PHE A 39 -7.26 -9.27 2.43
N ASP A 40 -7.52 -10.54 2.74
CA ASP A 40 -7.05 -11.70 1.98
C ASP A 40 -7.44 -11.60 0.49
N LYS A 41 -8.56 -10.95 0.17
CA LYS A 41 -9.02 -10.75 -1.21
C LYS A 41 -8.18 -9.76 -2.01
N VAL A 42 -7.34 -8.96 -1.36
CA VAL A 42 -6.34 -8.15 -2.06
C VAL A 42 -5.31 -9.04 -2.74
N ASN A 43 -5.04 -10.26 -2.23
CA ASN A 43 -4.13 -11.19 -2.91
C ASN A 43 -4.58 -11.52 -4.33
N VAL A 44 -5.89 -11.54 -4.60
CA VAL A 44 -6.40 -11.76 -5.97
C VAL A 44 -5.88 -10.67 -6.93
N LEU A 45 -5.91 -9.40 -6.50
CA LEU A 45 -5.33 -8.30 -7.27
C LEU A 45 -3.81 -8.45 -7.40
N LEU A 46 -3.13 -8.80 -6.31
CA LEU A 46 -1.68 -8.93 -6.33
C LEU A 46 -1.22 -10.07 -7.25
N ASP A 47 -1.97 -11.17 -7.30
CA ASP A 47 -1.71 -12.31 -8.18
C ASP A 47 -1.85 -11.89 -9.65
N THR A 48 -2.84 -11.06 -9.98
CA THR A 48 -3.00 -10.54 -11.36
C THR A 48 -1.83 -9.67 -11.83
N ILE A 49 -1.17 -8.97 -10.91
CA ILE A 49 -0.05 -8.05 -11.22
C ILE A 49 1.32 -8.64 -10.89
N GLU A 50 1.39 -9.89 -10.45
CA GLU A 50 2.62 -10.52 -9.96
C GLU A 50 3.69 -10.59 -11.05
N ASN A 51 3.30 -10.95 -12.27
CA ASN A 51 4.22 -10.98 -13.41
C ASN A 51 4.80 -9.59 -13.72
N ALA A 52 3.99 -8.54 -13.62
CA ALA A 52 4.46 -7.16 -13.79
C ALA A 52 5.41 -6.77 -12.65
N ARG A 53 5.08 -7.11 -11.40
CA ARG A 53 5.92 -6.86 -10.23
C ARG A 53 7.30 -7.50 -10.37
N CYS A 54 7.36 -8.77 -10.76
CA CYS A 54 8.61 -9.49 -10.98
C CYS A 54 9.45 -8.86 -12.11
N LYS A 55 8.81 -8.46 -13.22
CA LYS A 55 9.50 -7.77 -14.33
C LYS A 55 10.03 -6.39 -13.95
N MET A 56 9.28 -5.64 -13.14
CA MET A 56 9.70 -4.32 -12.66
C MET A 56 10.88 -4.41 -11.70
N GLY A 57 11.05 -5.54 -11.00
CA GLY A 57 12.17 -5.79 -10.12
C GLY A 57 12.23 -4.82 -8.93
N TYR A 58 13.39 -4.80 -8.28
CA TYR A 58 13.69 -3.88 -7.19
C TYR A 58 15.18 -3.50 -7.24
N LEU A 59 15.54 -2.37 -6.63
CA LEU A 59 16.92 -1.92 -6.60
C LEU A 59 17.74 -2.73 -5.59
N GLN A 60 18.82 -3.35 -6.06
CA GLN A 60 19.78 -4.07 -5.22
C GLN A 60 21.19 -3.56 -5.49
N ILE A 61 21.86 -3.07 -4.44
CA ILE A 61 23.22 -2.51 -4.52
C ILE A 61 24.08 -3.23 -3.48
N SER A 62 25.19 -3.85 -3.93
CA SER A 62 26.20 -4.40 -3.01
C SER A 62 27.11 -3.30 -2.49
N ARG A 63 27.44 -3.36 -1.20
CA ARG A 63 28.37 -2.42 -0.54
C ARG A 63 29.80 -2.54 -1.03
N GLU A 64 30.17 -3.65 -1.67
CA GLU A 64 31.54 -3.90 -2.14
C GLU A 64 31.89 -3.08 -3.40
N ASN A 65 30.88 -2.59 -4.13
CA ASN A 65 31.06 -1.74 -5.31
C ASN A 65 31.12 -0.24 -4.92
N THR A 66 32.27 0.19 -4.39
CA THR A 66 32.50 1.54 -3.87
C THR A 66 32.67 2.62 -4.96
N SER A 67 32.97 2.24 -6.21
CA SER A 67 32.94 3.15 -7.37
C SER A 67 31.58 3.08 -8.06
N ASP A 68 30.85 4.20 -8.05
CA ASP A 68 29.56 4.40 -8.72
C ASP A 68 28.54 3.27 -8.46
N CYS A 69 28.09 3.18 -7.20
CA CYS A 69 27.22 2.14 -6.65
C CYS A 69 25.90 1.92 -7.42
N LEU A 70 25.41 2.93 -8.16
CA LEU A 70 24.26 2.81 -9.05
C LEU A 70 24.60 2.12 -10.38
N LYS A 71 25.78 2.38 -10.98
CA LYS A 71 26.20 1.71 -12.22
C LYS A 71 26.41 0.21 -12.02
N ASN A 72 26.91 -0.16 -10.84
CA ASN A 72 27.20 -1.54 -10.48
C ASN A 72 26.10 -2.18 -9.63
N ALA A 73 24.85 -1.74 -9.78
CA ALA A 73 23.71 -2.34 -9.11
C ALA A 73 23.49 -3.78 -9.61
N ASN A 74 23.29 -4.71 -8.67
CA ASN A 74 23.04 -6.12 -8.97
C ASN A 74 21.65 -6.32 -9.60
N ASN A 75 20.69 -5.47 -9.22
CA ASN A 75 19.35 -5.43 -9.78
C ASN A 75 18.85 -3.97 -9.85
N ARG A 76 18.02 -3.65 -10.84
CA ARG A 76 17.43 -2.32 -11.05
C ARG A 76 15.92 -2.41 -11.05
N GLN A 77 15.28 -1.36 -10.51
CA GLN A 77 13.83 -1.21 -10.59
C GLN A 77 13.46 -0.45 -11.86
N ASP A 78 12.77 -1.13 -12.78
CA ASP A 78 12.41 -0.61 -14.11
C ASP A 78 10.91 -0.23 -14.23
N GLY A 79 10.16 -0.27 -13.12
CA GLY A 79 8.79 0.23 -13.10
C GLY A 79 8.24 0.49 -11.70
N VAL A 80 7.04 1.07 -11.65
CA VAL A 80 6.38 1.50 -10.42
C VAL A 80 4.89 1.16 -10.45
N PHE A 81 4.35 0.80 -9.28
CA PHE A 81 2.91 0.70 -9.08
C PHE A 81 2.35 2.03 -8.60
N ARG A 82 1.37 2.56 -9.33
CA ARG A 82 0.55 3.68 -8.87
C ARG A 82 -0.79 3.17 -8.38
N THR A 83 -1.05 3.32 -7.09
CA THR A 83 -2.36 3.01 -6.50
C THR A 83 -3.15 4.31 -6.31
N ASN A 84 -4.39 4.32 -6.81
CA ASN A 84 -5.34 5.41 -6.60
C ASN A 84 -6.59 4.82 -5.92
N CYS A 85 -7.16 5.54 -4.97
CA CYS A 85 -8.49 5.26 -4.42
C CYS A 85 -9.22 6.59 -4.30
N ILE A 86 -10.46 6.64 -4.79
CA ILE A 86 -11.25 7.87 -4.82
C ILE A 86 -11.68 8.32 -3.41
N ASP A 87 -11.80 7.38 -2.46
CA ASP A 87 -12.43 7.67 -1.16
C ASP A 87 -11.52 7.63 0.06
N CYS A 88 -10.38 6.94 0.00
CA CYS A 88 -9.53 6.83 1.20
C CYS A 88 -8.10 6.38 0.93
N LEU A 89 -7.22 7.05 1.65
CA LEU A 89 -5.82 6.73 1.83
C LEU A 89 -5.60 5.36 2.51
N ASP A 90 -6.53 4.94 3.37
CA ASP A 90 -6.41 3.68 4.12
C ASP A 90 -6.38 2.45 3.18
N ARG A 91 -7.22 2.44 2.13
CA ARG A 91 -7.25 1.33 1.15
C ARG A 91 -5.98 1.29 0.29
N THR A 92 -5.46 2.45 -0.12
CA THR A 92 -4.19 2.51 -0.87
C THR A 92 -3.02 2.03 -0.02
N ASN A 93 -2.98 2.38 1.27
CA ASN A 93 -1.92 1.95 2.18
C ASN A 93 -1.90 0.43 2.36
N VAL A 94 -3.07 -0.21 2.42
CA VAL A 94 -3.17 -1.69 2.48
C VAL A 94 -2.60 -2.35 1.22
N VAL A 95 -2.97 -1.88 0.03
CA VAL A 95 -2.46 -2.47 -1.22
C VAL A 95 -0.95 -2.24 -1.35
N GLN A 96 -0.46 -1.04 -0.99
CA GLN A 96 0.96 -0.71 -1.02
C GLN A 96 1.77 -1.55 -0.03
N SER A 97 1.28 -1.78 1.19
CA SER A 97 1.96 -2.63 2.16
C SER A 97 2.02 -4.08 1.68
N MET A 98 0.95 -4.62 1.10
CA MET A 98 1.01 -6.00 0.62
C MET A 98 1.93 -6.17 -0.60
N LEU A 99 1.97 -5.18 -1.51
CA LEU A 99 2.95 -5.14 -2.61
C LEU A 99 4.40 -5.11 -2.09
N ALA A 100 4.67 -4.23 -1.12
CA ALA A 100 5.98 -4.11 -0.52
C ALA A 100 6.38 -5.40 0.23
N TRP A 101 5.43 -6.10 0.85
CA TRP A 101 5.68 -7.39 1.50
C TRP A 101 6.08 -8.48 0.50
N ARG A 102 5.41 -8.56 -0.67
CA ARG A 102 5.81 -9.49 -1.75
C ARG A 102 7.21 -9.20 -2.29
N THR A 103 7.54 -7.93 -2.45
CA THR A 103 8.90 -7.52 -2.86
C THR A 103 9.93 -7.85 -1.79
N LEU A 104 9.65 -7.56 -0.51
CA LEU A 104 10.51 -7.96 0.61
C LEU A 104 10.69 -9.48 0.68
N SER A 105 9.65 -10.23 0.35
CA SER A 105 9.70 -11.69 0.28
C SER A 105 10.63 -12.19 -0.83
N SER A 106 10.61 -11.53 -1.99
CA SER A 106 11.56 -11.80 -3.08
C SER A 106 13.00 -11.51 -2.64
N ILE A 107 13.21 -10.38 -1.93
CA ILE A 107 14.52 -10.01 -1.37
C ILE A 107 15.05 -11.09 -0.41
N PHE A 108 14.21 -11.62 0.48
CA PHE A 108 14.62 -12.70 1.39
C PHE A 108 15.06 -13.95 0.63
N ASN A 109 14.27 -14.37 -0.37
CA ASN A 109 14.63 -15.52 -1.19
C ASN A 109 15.95 -15.29 -1.94
N ASP A 110 16.18 -14.10 -2.49
CA ASP A 110 17.40 -13.76 -3.24
C ASP A 110 18.67 -13.73 -2.37
N ILE A 111 18.54 -13.51 -1.05
CA ILE A 111 19.65 -13.63 -0.09
C ILE A 111 19.76 -15.03 0.55
N GLY A 112 19.01 -16.01 0.04
CA GLY A 112 19.04 -17.39 0.52
C GLY A 112 18.22 -17.65 1.79
N MET A 113 17.32 -16.73 2.16
CA MET A 113 16.39 -16.90 3.28
C MET A 113 15.02 -17.30 2.74
N ASP A 114 14.78 -18.60 2.61
CA ASP A 114 13.46 -19.11 2.25
C ASP A 114 12.43 -18.84 3.37
N ILE A 115 11.43 -18.03 3.05
CA ILE A 115 10.38 -17.63 4.00
C ILE A 115 9.60 -18.81 4.53
N GLU A 116 9.31 -19.83 3.72
CA GLU A 116 8.53 -20.98 4.18
C GLU A 116 9.25 -21.67 5.34
N THR A 117 10.56 -21.86 5.18
CA THR A 117 11.43 -22.43 6.19
C THR A 117 11.55 -21.56 7.46
N ILE A 118 11.72 -20.23 7.32
CA ILE A 118 11.99 -19.35 8.49
C ILE A 118 10.73 -18.77 9.14
N SER A 119 9.55 -18.93 8.53
CA SER A 119 8.28 -18.33 8.97
C SER A 119 7.92 -18.63 10.42
N HIS A 120 8.26 -19.82 10.90
CA HIS A 120 7.97 -20.26 12.27
C HIS A 120 8.95 -19.71 13.33
N THR A 121 10.08 -19.15 12.90
CA THR A 121 11.12 -18.65 13.80
C THR A 121 10.64 -17.40 14.55
N ILE A 122 11.14 -17.23 15.77
CA ILE A 122 10.82 -16.04 16.58
C ILE A 122 11.33 -14.76 15.88
N TYR A 123 12.50 -14.83 15.23
CA TYR A 123 13.08 -13.70 14.51
C TYR A 123 12.20 -13.25 13.34
N PHE A 124 11.69 -14.18 12.53
CA PHE A 124 10.82 -13.81 11.41
C PHE A 124 9.52 -13.18 11.89
N LYS A 125 8.92 -13.70 12.97
CA LYS A 125 7.73 -13.09 13.60
C LYS A 125 7.99 -11.67 14.10
N GLN A 126 9.18 -11.38 14.63
CA GLN A 126 9.57 -10.03 15.03
C GLN A 126 9.69 -9.09 13.83
N ILE A 127 10.26 -9.56 12.71
CA ILE A 127 10.33 -8.80 11.45
C ILE A 127 8.92 -8.50 10.94
N GLU A 128 8.03 -9.49 10.91
CA GLU A 128 6.64 -9.31 10.48
C GLU A 128 5.90 -8.29 11.36
N GLN A 129 6.09 -8.34 12.68
CA GLN A 129 5.48 -7.36 13.58
C GLN A 129 6.07 -5.95 13.38
N ALA A 130 7.39 -5.83 13.22
CA ALA A 130 8.04 -4.56 12.94
C ALA A 130 7.53 -3.96 11.62
N TYR A 131 7.35 -4.80 10.60
CA TYR A 131 6.78 -4.41 9.32
C TYR A 131 5.34 -3.88 9.44
N LYS A 132 4.47 -4.60 10.17
CA LYS A 132 3.09 -4.18 10.44
C LYS A 132 3.05 -2.84 11.18
N ASN A 133 3.91 -2.66 12.17
CA ASN A 133 4.00 -1.39 12.91
C ASN A 133 4.44 -0.24 12.00
N LEU A 134 5.47 -0.44 11.17
CA LEU A 134 5.96 0.56 10.22
C LEU A 134 4.85 1.03 9.28
N TRP A 135 4.07 0.11 8.72
CA TRP A 135 2.99 0.46 7.79
C TRP A 135 1.75 1.05 8.48
N ALA A 136 1.52 0.74 9.75
CA ALA A 136 0.51 1.41 10.56
C ALA A 136 0.92 2.87 10.87
N ASP A 137 2.19 3.08 11.23
CA ASP A 137 2.72 4.42 11.49
C ASP A 137 2.73 5.27 10.20
N ASN A 138 3.11 4.68 9.06
CA ASN A 138 3.00 5.32 7.75
C ASN A 138 1.57 5.78 7.46
N ALA A 139 0.57 4.92 7.71
CA ALA A 139 -0.84 5.29 7.55
C ALA A 139 -1.23 6.46 8.46
N ASP A 140 -0.81 6.43 9.72
CA ASP A 140 -1.06 7.49 10.69
C ASP A 140 -0.50 8.83 10.20
N TYR A 141 0.78 8.87 9.77
CA TYR A 141 1.42 10.08 9.28
C TYR A 141 0.77 10.64 8.02
N LEU A 142 0.45 9.77 7.05
CA LEU A 142 -0.22 10.19 5.81
C LEU A 142 -1.64 10.72 6.11
N SER A 143 -2.36 10.09 7.03
CA SER A 143 -3.70 10.55 7.44
C SER A 143 -3.66 11.91 8.14
N ILE A 144 -2.64 12.16 8.97
CA ILE A 144 -2.45 13.47 9.63
C ILE A 144 -2.22 14.55 8.58
N GLN A 145 -1.40 14.28 7.57
CA GLN A 145 -1.15 15.23 6.49
C GLN A 145 -2.41 15.52 5.67
N TYR A 146 -3.21 14.49 5.37
CA TYR A 146 -4.39 14.63 4.50
C TYR A 146 -5.62 15.20 5.22
N SER A 147 -5.89 14.75 6.46
CA SER A 147 -7.13 15.03 7.18
C SER A 147 -6.93 15.72 8.54
N GLY A 148 -5.68 15.94 8.97
CA GLY A 148 -5.37 16.49 10.29
C GLY A 148 -5.53 15.51 11.46
N THR A 149 -5.89 14.25 11.22
CA THR A 149 -6.07 13.21 12.25
C THR A 149 -5.30 11.93 11.92
N CYS A 150 -4.99 11.10 12.91
CA CYS A 150 -4.46 9.74 12.72
C CYS A 150 -5.39 8.89 11.83
N ALA A 151 -4.84 7.79 11.28
CA ALA A 151 -5.60 6.90 10.41
C ALA A 151 -6.67 6.14 11.21
N LEU A 152 -7.78 5.83 10.54
CA LEU A 152 -8.77 4.94 11.13
C LEU A 152 -8.27 3.50 10.97
N LYS A 153 -8.65 2.63 11.90
CA LYS A 153 -8.35 1.18 11.86
C LYS A 153 -6.88 0.78 11.96
N THR A 154 -6.03 1.65 12.51
CA THR A 154 -4.61 1.32 12.75
C THR A 154 -4.42 0.12 13.66
N ASP A 155 -5.38 -0.16 14.53
CA ASP A 155 -5.41 -1.36 15.37
C ASP A 155 -5.52 -2.66 14.56
N PHE A 156 -6.31 -2.65 13.48
CA PHE A 156 -6.40 -3.78 12.58
C PHE A 156 -5.09 -4.01 11.83
N THR A 157 -4.43 -2.94 11.37
CA THR A 157 -3.12 -3.05 10.71
C THR A 157 -2.02 -3.53 11.68
N ARG A 158 -2.05 -3.07 12.95
CA ARG A 158 -1.05 -3.45 13.98
C ARG A 158 -1.25 -4.85 14.54
N TYR A 159 -2.48 -5.32 14.71
CA TYR A 159 -2.77 -6.55 15.46
C TYR A 159 -3.56 -7.60 14.68
N GLY A 160 -4.03 -7.30 13.46
CA GLY A 160 -4.87 -8.20 12.65
C GLY A 160 -6.28 -8.42 13.19
N VAL A 161 -6.63 -7.82 14.33
CA VAL A 161 -7.95 -7.88 14.97
C VAL A 161 -8.37 -6.50 15.45
N ARG A 162 -9.67 -6.25 15.50
CA ARG A 162 -10.22 -5.03 16.08
C ARG A 162 -10.11 -5.06 17.59
N THR A 163 -9.51 -4.02 18.16
CA THR A 163 -9.44 -3.83 19.60
C THR A 163 -10.52 -2.86 20.04
N PHE A 164 -11.12 -3.07 21.22
CA PHE A 164 -12.15 -2.17 21.77
C PHE A 164 -11.63 -0.72 21.89
N LYS A 165 -10.34 -0.57 22.23
CA LYS A 165 -9.65 0.73 22.26
C LYS A 165 -9.50 1.35 20.86
N GLY A 166 -9.24 0.55 19.84
CA GLY A 166 -9.20 1.00 18.44
C GLY A 166 -10.56 1.45 17.92
N LEU A 167 -11.65 0.77 18.31
CA LEU A 167 -13.01 1.20 17.97
C LEU A 167 -13.38 2.55 18.61
N LEU A 168 -12.99 2.79 19.86
CA LEU A 168 -13.20 4.08 20.53
C LEU A 168 -12.37 5.20 19.90
N ASN A 169 -11.13 4.92 19.53
CA ASN A 169 -10.30 5.89 18.81
C ASN A 169 -10.86 6.19 17.42
N ASP A 170 -11.32 5.18 16.68
CA ASP A 170 -11.98 5.35 15.37
C ASP A 170 -13.21 6.25 15.49
N PHE A 171 -14.00 6.11 16.56
CA PHE A 171 -15.14 6.98 16.84
C PHE A 171 -14.70 8.43 17.08
N ILE A 172 -13.67 8.65 17.92
CA ILE A 172 -13.15 10.00 18.21
C ILE A 172 -12.56 10.66 16.95
N TYR A 173 -11.81 9.92 16.13
CA TYR A 173 -11.24 10.43 14.88
C TYR A 173 -12.33 10.72 13.84
N SER A 174 -13.40 9.92 13.78
CA SER A 174 -14.56 10.17 12.92
C SER A 174 -15.28 11.46 13.31
N VAL A 175 -15.49 11.71 14.61
CA VAL A 175 -16.09 12.96 15.12
C VAL A 175 -15.18 14.15 14.83
N LYS A 176 -13.85 14.02 15.02
CA LYS A 176 -12.90 15.08 14.68
C LYS A 176 -12.91 15.39 13.18
N ARG A 177 -12.90 14.39 12.29
CA ARG A 177 -12.98 14.60 10.84
C ARG A 177 -14.28 15.27 10.43
N TYR A 178 -15.42 14.87 11.02
CA TYR A 178 -16.70 15.53 10.80
C TYR A 178 -16.64 17.01 11.22
N PHE A 179 -16.04 17.31 12.37
CA PHE A 179 -15.90 18.68 12.85
C PHE A 179 -14.96 19.52 11.97
N TYR A 180 -13.77 19.01 11.64
CA TYR A 180 -12.81 19.74 10.80
C TYR A 180 -13.35 19.97 9.38
N SER A 181 -13.99 18.98 8.77
CA SER A 181 -14.56 19.08 7.43
C SER A 181 -15.75 20.04 7.35
N ASN A 182 -16.60 20.13 8.39
CA ASN A 182 -17.75 21.02 8.37
C ASN A 182 -17.47 22.44 8.91
N PHE A 183 -16.50 22.61 9.80
CA PHE A 183 -16.32 23.88 10.54
C PHE A 183 -14.94 24.52 10.38
N CYS A 184 -13.94 23.82 9.82
CA CYS A 184 -12.58 24.36 9.68
C CYS A 184 -12.02 24.27 8.25
N ASP A 185 -12.79 23.75 7.29
CA ASP A 185 -12.33 23.44 5.93
C ASP A 185 -12.47 24.61 4.94
N GLY A 186 -12.48 25.86 5.43
CA GLY A 186 -12.55 27.04 4.58
C GLY A 186 -11.24 27.40 3.87
N TYR A 187 -10.12 26.73 4.16
CA TYR A 187 -8.78 27.18 3.73
C TYR A 187 -7.84 26.09 3.17
N ARG A 188 -8.28 24.84 2.95
CA ARG A 188 -7.37 23.76 2.46
C ARG A 188 -7.57 23.33 1.01
N GLN A 189 -8.48 23.95 0.25
CA GLN A 189 -8.61 23.79 -1.21
C GLN A 189 -8.43 25.10 -1.98
N VAL A 190 -7.52 25.96 -1.52
CA VAL A 190 -7.02 27.09 -2.33
C VAL A 190 -5.50 27.10 -2.26
N ASN A 191 -4.90 26.23 -3.07
CA ASN A 191 -3.69 26.46 -3.87
C ASN A 191 -3.37 25.20 -4.68
#